data_AF-S6UQ94-F1
#
_entry.id   AF-S6UQ94-F1
#
_cell.length_a   1.000
_cell.length_b   1.000
_cell.length_c   1.000
_cell.angle_alpha   90.00
_cell.angle_beta   90.00
_cell.angle_gamma   90.00
#
_symmetry.space_group_name_H-M   'P 1'
#
loop_
_entity.id
_entity.type
_entity.pdbx_description
1 polymer ?
#
loop_
_entity_poly.entity_id
_entity_poly.type
_entity_poly.pdbx_seq_one_letter_code
_entity_poly.pdbx_strand_id
1 'polypeptide(L)'
;RTQAPSGAGYALENRQSVARALPETYRDLQVRHLSGFFDTLQQTLARQAPTSSEAPLVVLLTPGRFNESYFEHLYLARQLGYPLVEGGDLTVRDATVYLKTLSGLRRVHAIMRRLDDDFCDPLELRTDSALGVPGLLEAVRQGNVLV
;
A
#
# COMPACT_ATOMS: atom_id res chain seq x y z
N ARG A 1 -17.28 -5.25 -4.22
CA ARG A 1 -15.81 -5.39 -4.17
C ARG A 1 -15.18 -4.00 -4.15
N THR A 2 -15.05 -3.39 -2.97
CA THR A 2 -14.45 -2.05 -2.77
C THR A 2 -13.20 -2.09 -1.89
N GLN A 3 -12.82 -3.28 -1.39
CA GLN A 3 -11.81 -3.44 -0.35
C GLN A 3 -10.38 -3.25 -0.85
N ALA A 4 -10.06 -3.73 -2.06
CA ALA A 4 -8.73 -3.57 -2.67
C ALA A 4 -8.86 -3.47 -4.21
N PRO A 5 -9.30 -2.32 -4.76
CA PRO A 5 -9.51 -2.18 -6.20
C PRO A 5 -8.18 -2.30 -6.97
N SER A 6 -8.18 -3.16 -8.00
CA SER A 6 -7.07 -3.33 -8.94
C SER A 6 -7.27 -2.52 -10.22
N GLY A 7 -6.19 -2.35 -10.99
CA GLY A 7 -6.18 -1.73 -12.32
C GLY A 7 -5.39 -0.43 -12.42
N ALA A 8 -5.17 0.29 -11.32
CA ALA A 8 -4.43 1.56 -11.34
C ALA A 8 -2.96 1.36 -11.75
N GLY A 9 -2.31 0.30 -11.26
CA GLY A 9 -0.94 -0.03 -11.63
C GLY A 9 -0.84 -0.48 -13.09
N TYR A 10 -1.79 -1.29 -13.56
CA TYR A 10 -1.86 -1.68 -14.97
C TYR A 10 -2.11 -0.50 -15.90
N ALA A 11 -3.00 0.43 -15.54
CA ALA A 11 -3.28 1.61 -16.34
C ALA A 11 -2.05 2.52 -16.49
N LEU A 12 -1.23 2.60 -15.44
CA LEU A 12 0.02 3.36 -15.46
C LEU A 12 1.09 2.64 -16.29
N GLU A 13 1.25 1.32 -16.12
CA GLU A 13 2.21 0.52 -16.89
C GLU A 13 1.87 0.54 -18.39
N ASN A 14 0.61 0.25 -18.75
CA ASN A 14 0.15 0.26 -20.14
C ASN A 14 0.45 1.61 -20.81
N ARG A 15 0.23 2.70 -20.08
CA ARG A 15 0.47 4.05 -20.59
C ARG A 15 1.97 4.33 -20.78
N GLN A 16 2.82 3.86 -19.88
CA GLN A 16 4.28 3.96 -20.02
C GLN A 16 4.78 3.11 -21.20
N SER A 17 4.23 1.92 -21.39
CA SER A 17 4.59 1.01 -22.47
C SER A 17 4.16 1.54 -23.84
N VAL A 18 2.93 2.07 -23.98
CA VAL A 18 2.48 2.74 -25.20
C VAL A 18 3.32 3.99 -25.51
N ALA A 19 3.62 4.81 -24.51
CA ALA A 19 4.44 6.02 -24.70
C ALA A 19 5.86 5.69 -25.21
N ARG A 20 6.45 4.58 -24.78
CA ARG A 20 7.76 4.11 -25.29
C ARG A 20 7.67 3.48 -26.67
N ALA A 21 6.64 2.69 -26.94
CA ALA A 21 6.49 1.96 -28.20
C ALA A 21 6.06 2.87 -29.36
N LEU A 22 5.25 3.90 -29.10
CA LEU A 22 4.65 4.77 -30.12
C LEU A 22 4.78 6.26 -29.76
N PRO A 23 6.02 6.80 -29.65
CA PRO A 23 6.26 8.15 -29.10
C PRO A 23 5.66 9.28 -29.93
N GLU A 24 5.63 9.19 -31.26
CA GLU A 24 5.03 10.20 -32.14
C GLU A 24 3.50 10.25 -31.94
N THR A 25 2.83 9.11 -32.11
CA THR A 25 1.37 8.99 -31.92
C THR A 25 0.95 9.38 -30.50
N TYR A 26 1.74 9.02 -29.50
CA TYR A 26 1.45 9.37 -28.11
C TYR A 26 1.49 10.89 -27.86
N ARG A 27 2.42 11.61 -28.51
CA ARG A 27 2.51 13.08 -28.44
C ARG A 27 1.33 13.75 -29.14
N ASP A 28 0.95 13.26 -30.32
CA ASP A 28 -0.17 13.82 -31.10
C ASP A 28 -1.52 13.68 -30.39
N LEU A 29 -1.71 12.60 -29.63
CA LEU A 29 -2.95 12.32 -28.90
C LEU A 29 -3.16 13.15 -27.63
N GLN A 30 -2.18 13.97 -27.22
CA GLN A 30 -2.24 14.81 -26.01
C GLN A 30 -2.73 14.06 -24.76
N VAL A 31 -2.20 12.84 -24.55
CA VAL A 31 -2.66 11.93 -23.50
C VAL A 31 -2.46 12.56 -22.11
N ARG A 32 -3.53 12.63 -21.31
CA ARG A 32 -3.46 13.16 -19.94
C ARG A 32 -2.56 12.30 -19.05
N HIS A 33 -1.69 12.97 -18.30
CA HIS A 33 -0.82 12.31 -17.33
C HIS A 33 -1.62 11.78 -16.14
N LEU A 34 -1.28 10.55 -15.72
CA LEU A 34 -1.85 9.93 -14.51
C LEU A 34 -1.13 10.34 -13.22
N SER A 35 -0.02 11.06 -13.29
CA SER A 35 0.79 11.45 -12.12
C SER A 35 -0.04 12.19 -11.07
N GLY A 36 -0.90 13.13 -11.49
CA GLY A 36 -1.72 13.91 -10.56
C GLY A 36 -2.67 13.07 -9.69
N PHE A 37 -3.13 11.92 -10.18
CA PHE A 37 -3.91 10.98 -9.36
C PHE A 37 -3.06 10.39 -8.23
N PHE A 38 -1.86 9.88 -8.56
CA PHE A 38 -0.97 9.27 -7.57
C PHE A 38 -0.39 10.31 -6.61
N ASP A 39 -0.13 11.52 -7.06
CA ASP A 39 0.28 12.63 -6.20
C ASP A 39 -0.81 12.97 -5.18
N THR A 40 -2.06 13.06 -5.64
CA THR A 40 -3.23 13.30 -4.77
C THR A 40 -3.42 12.16 -3.77
N LEU A 41 -3.22 10.91 -4.20
CA LEU A 41 -3.28 9.74 -3.33
C LEU A 41 -2.21 9.81 -2.23
N GLN A 42 -0.95 10.05 -2.59
CA GLN A 42 0.15 10.16 -1.62
C GLN A 42 -0.09 11.29 -0.62
N GLN A 43 -0.51 12.47 -1.10
CA GLN A 43 -0.83 13.61 -0.24
C GLN A 43 -1.99 13.31 0.71
N THR A 44 -2.99 12.57 0.24
CA THR A 44 -4.15 12.20 1.06
C THR A 44 -3.75 11.22 2.16
N LEU A 45 -2.98 10.18 1.83
CA LEU A 45 -2.46 9.23 2.81
C LEU A 45 -1.57 9.93 3.84
N ALA A 46 -0.64 10.78 3.39
CA ALA A 46 0.26 11.51 4.28
C ALA A 46 -0.49 12.46 5.24
N ARG A 47 -1.55 13.12 4.77
CA ARG A 47 -2.37 14.04 5.57
C ARG A 47 -3.27 13.32 6.58
N GLN A 48 -3.75 12.13 6.25
CA GLN A 48 -4.64 11.34 7.11
C GLN A 48 -3.88 10.43 8.08
N ALA A 49 -2.60 10.16 7.80
CA ALA A 49 -1.77 9.34 8.67
C ALA A 49 -1.62 9.99 10.07
N PRO A 50 -1.78 9.23 11.17
CA PRO A 50 -1.67 9.72 12.54
C PRO A 50 -0.20 9.97 12.95
N THR A 51 0.35 11.09 12.47
CA THR A 51 1.67 11.61 12.83
C THR A 51 1.57 13.08 13.25
N SER A 52 2.36 13.50 14.23
CA SER A 52 2.37 14.87 14.76
C SER A 52 3.67 15.63 14.51
N SER A 53 4.78 14.93 14.25
CA SER A 53 6.12 15.54 14.26
C SER A 53 7.10 15.03 13.19
N GLU A 54 6.72 14.02 12.41
CA GLU A 54 7.60 13.43 11.40
C GLU A 54 6.87 13.07 10.11
N ALA A 55 7.61 12.93 9.02
CA ALA A 55 7.07 12.43 7.76
C ALA A 55 6.51 11.00 7.98
N PRO A 56 5.24 10.75 7.64
CA PRO A 56 4.62 9.46 7.92
C PRO A 56 5.26 8.37 7.06
N LEU A 57 5.68 7.28 7.71
CA LEU A 57 6.02 6.04 7.02
C LEU A 57 4.72 5.37 6.54
N VAL A 58 4.56 5.32 5.22
CA VAL A 58 3.48 4.60 4.53
C VAL A 58 4.05 3.32 3.94
N VAL A 59 3.34 2.19 4.09
CA VAL A 59 3.71 0.89 3.50
C VAL A 59 2.58 0.34 2.64
N LEU A 60 2.90 -0.54 1.69
CA LEU A 60 1.92 -1.26 0.89
C LEU A 60 1.92 -2.73 1.31
N LEU A 61 0.82 -3.17 1.94
CA LEU A 61 0.68 -4.54 2.46
C LEU A 61 0.12 -5.46 1.38
N THR A 62 0.86 -6.52 1.07
CA THR A 62 0.51 -7.50 0.03
C THR A 62 0.33 -8.91 0.61
N PRO A 63 -0.57 -9.73 0.05
CA PRO A 63 -0.66 -11.16 0.38
C PRO A 63 0.51 -12.00 -0.18
N GLY A 64 1.46 -11.37 -0.89
CA GLY A 64 2.67 -12.00 -1.39
C GLY A 64 2.59 -12.51 -2.84
N ARG A 65 3.68 -13.12 -3.29
CA ARG A 65 3.95 -13.43 -4.72
C ARG A 65 2.96 -14.38 -5.40
N PHE A 66 2.17 -15.12 -4.63
CA PHE A 66 1.20 -16.09 -5.16
C PHE A 66 -0.16 -15.45 -5.47
N ASN A 67 -0.33 -14.16 -5.21
CA ASN A 67 -1.52 -13.42 -5.60
C ASN A 67 -1.46 -13.00 -7.08
N GLU A 68 -2.57 -13.14 -7.79
CA GLU A 68 -2.68 -12.82 -9.22
C GLU A 68 -2.35 -11.36 -9.57
N SER A 69 -2.59 -10.43 -8.63
CA SER A 69 -2.34 -9.00 -8.79
C SER A 69 -1.01 -8.55 -8.17
N TYR A 70 -0.14 -9.48 -7.76
CA TYR A 70 1.13 -9.16 -7.10
C TYR A 70 2.03 -8.24 -7.95
N PHE A 71 2.03 -8.42 -9.27
CA PHE A 71 2.72 -7.51 -10.19
C PHE A 71 2.27 -6.06 -10.01
N GLU A 72 0.95 -5.84 -9.90
CA GLU A 72 0.40 -4.51 -9.68
C GLU A 72 0.85 -3.93 -8.34
N HIS A 73 0.90 -4.75 -7.28
CA HIS A 73 1.31 -4.33 -5.95
C HIS A 73 2.76 -3.84 -5.96
N LEU A 74 3.64 -4.62 -6.61
CA LEU A 74 5.04 -4.27 -6.79
C LEU A 74 5.21 -2.98 -7.59
N TYR A 75 4.45 -2.85 -8.69
CA TYR A 75 4.52 -1.68 -9.56
C TYR A 75 4.03 -0.42 -8.84
N LEU A 76 2.91 -0.50 -8.12
CA LEU A 76 2.37 0.61 -7.32
C LEU A 76 3.32 1.00 -6.19
N ALA A 77 3.83 0.02 -5.43
CA ALA A 77 4.78 0.29 -4.34
C ALA A 77 6.01 1.04 -4.86
N ARG A 78 6.57 0.61 -6.00
CA ARG A 78 7.70 1.27 -6.66
C ARG A 78 7.35 2.68 -7.12
N GLN A 79 6.19 2.87 -7.75
CA GLN A 79 5.79 4.19 -8.25
C GLN A 79 5.52 5.19 -7.12
N LEU A 80 4.91 4.73 -6.02
CA LEU A 80 4.56 5.54 -4.86
C LEU A 80 5.74 5.72 -3.89
N GLY A 81 6.84 4.98 -4.08
CA GLY A 81 7.98 5.00 -3.17
C GLY A 81 7.69 4.37 -1.80
N TYR A 82 6.71 3.46 -1.73
CA TYR A 82 6.33 2.78 -0.48
C TYR A 82 7.02 1.41 -0.37
N PRO A 83 7.51 1.02 0.82
CA PRO A 83 7.94 -0.35 1.05
C PRO A 83 6.78 -1.33 0.79
N LEU A 84 7.04 -2.32 -0.07
CA LEU A 84 6.17 -3.47 -0.25
C LEU A 84 6.46 -4.46 0.89
N VAL A 85 5.43 -4.80 1.67
CA VAL A 85 5.58 -5.63 2.87
C VAL A 85 4.52 -6.72 2.91
N GLU A 86 4.86 -7.86 3.49
CA GLU A 86 3.91 -8.91 3.85
C GLU A 86 3.55 -8.81 5.33
N GLY A 87 2.48 -9.49 5.78
CA GLY A 87 2.04 -9.42 7.19
C GLY A 87 3.15 -9.81 8.18
N GLY A 88 3.98 -10.77 7.77
CA GLY A 88 5.16 -11.21 8.52
C GLY A 88 6.26 -10.16 8.65
N ASP A 89 6.27 -9.05 7.90
CA ASP A 89 7.25 -7.97 8.05
C ASP A 89 6.83 -6.93 9.10
N LEU A 90 5.55 -6.93 9.46
CA LEU A 90 4.95 -5.99 10.41
C LEU A 90 4.76 -6.65 11.77
N THR A 91 4.69 -5.83 12.82
CA THR A 91 4.36 -6.26 14.17
C THR A 91 3.64 -5.14 14.91
N VAL A 92 2.72 -5.49 15.80
CA VAL A 92 2.02 -4.53 16.65
C VAL A 92 2.57 -4.61 18.08
N ARG A 93 2.85 -3.45 18.68
CA ARG A 93 3.21 -3.30 20.09
C ARG A 93 2.51 -2.07 20.64
N ASP A 94 1.87 -2.20 21.81
CA ASP A 94 1.13 -1.11 22.46
C ASP A 94 0.18 -0.39 21.47
N ALA A 95 -0.62 -1.20 20.75
CA ALA A 95 -1.53 -0.76 19.68
C ALA A 95 -0.87 0.10 18.58
N THR A 96 0.45 0.00 18.38
CA THR A 96 1.20 0.73 17.34
C THR A 96 1.85 -0.25 16.37
N VAL A 97 1.72 0.02 15.07
CA VAL A 97 2.30 -0.84 14.02
C VAL A 97 3.75 -0.46 13.75
N TYR A 98 4.61 -1.46 13.63
CA TYR A 98 6.02 -1.30 13.31
C TYR A 98 6.43 -2.19 12.15
N LEU A 99 7.28 -1.66 11.27
CA LEU A 99 8.04 -2.40 10.27
C LEU A 99 9.32 -2.94 10.92
N LYS A 100 9.56 -4.24 10.77
CA LYS A 100 10.80 -4.89 11.19
C LYS A 100 11.92 -4.59 10.19
N THR A 101 12.98 -3.93 10.64
CA THR A 101 14.20 -3.73 9.85
C THR A 101 15.40 -4.34 10.55
N LEU A 102 16.51 -4.46 9.84
CA LEU A 102 17.78 -4.90 10.43
C LEU A 102 18.28 -3.95 11.53
N SER A 103 17.92 -2.68 11.46
CA SER A 103 18.29 -1.65 12.43
C SER A 103 17.30 -1.51 13.60
N GLY A 104 16.21 -2.29 13.62
CA GLY A 104 15.21 -2.27 14.67
C GLY A 104 13.79 -2.06 14.13
N LEU A 105 12.91 -1.53 14.98
CA LEU A 105 11.52 -1.28 14.64
C LEU A 105 11.33 0.14 14.14
N ARG A 106 10.65 0.31 13.01
CA ARG A 106 10.26 1.62 12.47
C ARG A 106 8.75 1.77 12.52
N ARG A 107 8.25 2.82 13.16
CA ARG A 107 6.81 3.07 13.29
C ARG A 107 6.18 3.27 11.91
N VAL A 108 5.10 2.54 11.64
CA VAL A 108 4.27 2.66 10.43
C VAL A 108 3.04 3.48 10.77
N HIS A 109 2.73 4.47 9.92
CA HIS A 109 1.65 5.43 10.16
C HIS A 109 0.47 5.17 9.22
N ALA A 110 0.71 4.66 8.01
CA ALA A 110 -0.35 4.27 7.10
C ALA A 110 -0.01 2.97 6.36
N ILE A 111 -1.02 2.15 6.10
CA ILE A 111 -0.91 0.89 5.38
C ILE A 111 -1.89 0.91 4.21
N MET A 112 -1.38 0.98 2.99
CA MET A 112 -2.18 0.74 1.80
C MET A 112 -2.33 -0.78 1.62
N ARG A 113 -3.44 -1.36 2.08
CA ARG A 113 -3.66 -2.81 2.00
C ARG A 113 -4.09 -3.29 0.60
N ARG A 114 -3.65 -4.50 0.25
CA ARG A 114 -4.04 -5.23 -0.98
C ARG A 114 -4.60 -6.63 -0.69
N LEU A 115 -5.25 -6.74 0.46
CA LEU A 115 -5.89 -7.95 0.99
C LEU A 115 -7.33 -7.59 1.40
N ASP A 116 -8.22 -8.57 1.31
CA ASP A 116 -9.59 -8.45 1.80
C ASP A 116 -9.60 -8.31 3.33
N ASP A 117 -10.65 -7.68 3.87
CA ASP A 117 -10.71 -7.29 5.29
C ASP A 117 -10.47 -8.49 6.21
N ASP A 118 -11.14 -9.61 5.96
CA ASP A 118 -11.09 -10.80 6.81
C ASP A 118 -9.66 -11.33 7.04
N PHE A 119 -8.71 -11.05 6.14
CA PHE A 119 -7.35 -11.52 6.25
C PHE A 119 -6.42 -10.57 7.01
N CYS A 120 -6.85 -9.34 7.32
CA CYS A 120 -6.01 -8.28 7.87
C CYS A 120 -5.50 -8.54 9.29
N ASP A 121 -6.29 -9.20 10.14
CA ASP A 121 -5.94 -9.44 11.54
C ASP A 121 -6.40 -10.83 11.99
N PRO A 122 -5.47 -11.79 12.20
CA PRO A 122 -5.84 -13.12 12.65
C PRO A 122 -6.37 -13.19 14.08
N LEU A 123 -6.13 -12.17 14.93
CA LEU A 123 -6.63 -12.18 16.31
C LEU A 123 -8.13 -11.86 16.38
N GLU A 124 -8.62 -10.99 15.51
CA GLU A 124 -10.00 -10.50 15.57
C GLU A 124 -10.88 -10.94 14.40
N LEU A 125 -10.31 -11.22 13.21
CA LEU A 125 -11.10 -11.45 11.99
C LEU A 125 -11.07 -12.92 11.57
N ARG A 126 -9.89 -13.44 11.24
CA ARG A 126 -9.74 -14.80 10.72
C ARG A 126 -8.51 -15.49 11.28
N THR A 127 -8.73 -16.38 12.25
CA THR A 127 -7.67 -17.01 13.04
C THR A 127 -6.73 -17.93 12.26
N ASP A 128 -7.18 -18.47 11.12
CA ASP A 128 -6.34 -19.26 10.20
C ASP A 128 -5.61 -18.39 9.15
N SER A 129 -5.75 -17.06 9.17
CA SER A 129 -5.05 -16.15 8.27
C SER A 129 -3.56 -16.09 8.60
N ALA A 130 -2.71 -16.39 7.62
CA ALA A 130 -1.26 -16.17 7.68
C ALA A 130 -0.81 -14.87 6.98
N LEU A 131 -1.75 -14.09 6.44
CA LEU A 131 -1.45 -12.93 5.59
C LEU A 131 -1.48 -11.60 6.36
N GLY A 132 -2.26 -11.55 7.44
CA GLY A 132 -2.51 -10.36 8.22
C GLY A 132 -1.43 -10.02 9.22
N VAL A 133 -1.70 -8.98 10.00
CA VAL A 133 -0.85 -8.52 11.09
C VAL A 133 -1.64 -8.65 12.39
N PRO A 134 -1.25 -9.55 13.31
CA PRO A 134 -1.90 -9.72 14.60
C PRO A 134 -2.00 -8.39 15.37
N GLY A 135 -3.21 -7.99 15.76
CA GLY A 135 -3.48 -6.76 16.53
C GLY A 135 -3.59 -5.49 15.70
N LEU A 136 -3.63 -5.62 14.37
CA LEU A 136 -3.81 -4.47 13.46
C LEU A 136 -5.16 -3.78 13.68
N LEU A 137 -6.23 -4.55 13.90
CA LEU A 137 -7.56 -3.95 14.07
C LEU A 137 -7.64 -3.11 15.34
N GLU A 138 -6.98 -3.55 16.41
CA GLU A 138 -6.82 -2.76 17.64
C GLU A 138 -6.04 -1.47 17.38
N ALA A 139 -4.92 -1.53 16.65
CA ALA A 139 -4.14 -0.33 16.29
C ALA A 139 -4.94 0.68 15.47
N VAL A 140 -5.78 0.20 14.53
CA VAL A 140 -6.70 1.04 13.75
C VAL A 140 -7.75 1.67 14.65
N ARG A 141 -8.36 0.90 15.56
CA ARG A 141 -9.38 1.38 16.50
C ARG A 141 -8.87 2.47 17.44
N GLN A 142 -7.60 2.38 17.85
CA GLN A 142 -6.94 3.41 18.66
C GLN A 142 -6.50 4.64 17.84
N GLY A 143 -6.67 4.61 16.51
CA GLY A 143 -6.25 5.70 15.63
C GLY A 143 -4.74 5.84 15.49
N ASN A 144 -3.98 4.78 15.80
CA ASN A 144 -2.52 4.78 15.75
C ASN A 144 -1.95 4.48 14.37
N VAL A 145 -2.79 3.98 13.45
CA VAL A 145 -2.44 3.71 12.05
C VAL A 145 -3.66 3.96 11.14
N LEU A 146 -3.42 4.49 9.95
CA LEU A 146 -4.39 4.57 8.85
C LEU A 146 -4.31 3.29 8.00
N VAL A 147 -5.44 2.69 7.62
CA VAL A 147 -5.49 1.52 6.71
C VAL A 147 -6.47 1.78 5.57
#